data_AF-G6C5Z2-F1
#
_entry.id   AF-G6C5Z2-F1
#
_cell.length_a   1.000
_cell.length_b   1.000
_cell.length_c   1.000
_cell.angle_alpha   90.00
_cell.angle_beta   90.00
_cell.angle_gamma   90.00
#
_symmetry.space_group_name_H-M   'P 1'
#
loop_
_entity.id
_entity.type
_entity.pdbx_description
1 polymer ?
#
loop_
_entity_poly.entity_id
_entity_poly.type
_entity_poly.pdbx_seq_one_letter_code
_entity_poly.pdbx_strand_id
1 'polypeptide(L)'
;ILGNNVSIGSGINNSVGLGNGSTVSSSNEVSVGSATLKRKITNVADGEVSATSTDAVNGRQLYKAMQNSSSTGIENLRNEVNEKIDNVKDEVNHVGSLSAALAGLHPMQYDPKAPA
;
A
#
# COMPACT_ATOMS: atom_id res chain seq x y z
N ILE A 1 -32.03 15.09 20.31
CA ILE A 1 -32.22 15.45 18.88
C ILE A 1 -31.76 16.89 18.70
N LEU A 2 -30.97 17.19 17.67
CA LEU A 2 -30.49 18.54 17.38
C LEU A 2 -30.72 18.88 15.89
N GLY A 3 -31.92 19.33 15.53
CA GLY A 3 -32.28 19.68 14.16
C GLY A 3 -33.79 19.53 13.86
N ASN A 4 -34.21 19.98 12.69
CA ASN A 4 -35.58 19.79 12.18
C ASN A 4 -35.69 18.48 11.37
N ASN A 5 -36.87 17.87 11.31
CA ASN A 5 -37.11 16.64 10.52
C ASN A 5 -36.12 15.50 10.83
N VAL A 6 -35.63 15.42 12.07
CA VAL A 6 -34.78 14.31 12.51
C VAL A 6 -35.67 13.12 12.79
N SER A 7 -35.38 11.97 12.17
CA SER A 7 -36.09 10.72 12.41
C SER A 7 -35.20 9.75 13.18
N ILE A 8 -35.72 9.21 14.28
CA ILE A 8 -35.09 8.10 15.03
C ILE A 8 -36.08 6.94 14.97
N GLY A 9 -35.64 5.80 14.44
CA GLY A 9 -36.50 4.62 14.30
C GLY A 9 -37.03 4.09 15.63
N SER A 10 -38.18 3.43 15.60
CA SER A 10 -38.76 2.78 16.78
C SER A 10 -37.78 1.74 17.36
N GLY A 11 -37.62 1.72 18.67
CA GLY A 11 -36.72 0.79 19.37
C GLY A 11 -35.23 1.18 19.36
N ILE A 12 -34.85 2.26 18.68
CA ILE A 12 -33.49 2.81 18.72
C ILE A 12 -33.33 3.64 20.00
N ASN A 13 -32.27 3.35 20.75
CA ASN A 13 -31.98 3.97 22.04
C ASN A 13 -30.57 4.58 22.06
N ASN A 14 -30.36 5.55 22.96
CA ASN A 14 -29.04 6.10 23.26
C ASN A 14 -28.30 6.72 22.05
N SER A 15 -29.04 7.41 21.18
CA SER A 15 -28.48 7.99 19.93
C SER A 15 -28.80 9.48 19.78
N VAL A 16 -28.02 10.17 18.95
CA VAL A 16 -28.21 11.58 18.60
C VAL A 16 -28.35 11.74 17.10
N GLY A 17 -29.49 12.26 16.64
CA GLY A 17 -29.60 12.82 15.29
C GLY A 17 -29.20 14.30 15.30
N LEU A 18 -28.21 14.66 14.47
CA LEU A 18 -27.61 15.99 14.37
C LEU A 18 -27.79 16.56 12.95
N GLY A 19 -28.50 17.68 12.84
CA GLY A 19 -28.79 18.38 11.58
C GLY A 19 -30.17 18.09 10.99
N ASN A 20 -30.63 18.98 10.09
CA ASN A 20 -31.95 18.87 9.45
C ASN A 20 -32.04 17.59 8.57
N GLY A 21 -33.09 16.80 8.71
CA GLY A 21 -33.31 15.61 7.86
C GLY A 21 -32.37 14.46 8.16
N SER A 22 -31.70 14.46 9.31
CA SER A 22 -30.86 13.34 9.74
C SER A 22 -31.74 12.16 10.18
N THR A 23 -31.31 10.95 9.84
CA THR A 23 -31.97 9.70 10.21
C THR A 23 -31.02 8.84 11.04
N VAL A 24 -31.45 8.43 12.22
CA VAL A 24 -30.71 7.51 13.09
C VAL A 24 -31.22 6.10 12.79
N SER A 25 -30.30 5.23 12.36
CA SER A 25 -30.55 3.85 11.92
C SER A 25 -30.13 2.79 12.93
N SER A 26 -29.38 3.15 13.98
CA SER A 26 -28.93 2.22 15.02
C SER A 26 -28.82 2.87 16.40
N SER A 27 -28.85 2.04 17.46
CA SER A 27 -28.62 2.49 18.84
C SER A 27 -27.14 2.80 19.07
N ASN A 28 -26.85 3.72 20.01
CA ASN A 28 -25.49 4.14 20.37
C ASN A 28 -24.72 4.83 19.23
N GLU A 29 -25.38 5.65 18.40
CA GLU A 29 -24.73 6.39 17.31
C GLU A 29 -25.03 7.89 17.33
N VAL A 30 -24.16 8.66 16.67
CA VAL A 30 -24.43 10.05 16.29
C VAL A 30 -24.59 10.11 14.78
N SER A 31 -25.82 10.28 14.30
CA SER A 31 -26.09 10.42 12.87
C SER A 31 -26.05 11.89 12.46
N VAL A 32 -25.14 12.23 11.54
CA VAL A 32 -24.98 13.58 10.98
C VAL A 32 -25.68 13.75 9.63
N GLY A 33 -26.55 12.82 9.24
CA GLY A 33 -27.17 12.79 7.92
C GLY A 33 -28.17 11.66 7.74
N SER A 34 -28.41 11.26 6.50
CA SER A 34 -29.24 10.12 6.12
C SER A 34 -28.57 9.33 5.00
N ALA A 35 -29.21 8.25 4.57
CA ALA A 35 -28.73 7.43 3.46
C ALA A 35 -28.47 8.25 2.17
N THR A 36 -29.30 9.27 1.92
CA THR A 36 -29.23 10.13 0.72
C THR A 36 -28.65 11.51 1.01
N LEU A 37 -28.56 11.93 2.27
CA LEU A 37 -28.03 13.23 2.68
C LEU A 37 -26.82 13.06 3.59
N LYS A 38 -25.61 13.14 3.01
CA LYS A 38 -24.36 13.05 3.77
C LYS A 38 -23.78 14.44 4.04
N ARG A 39 -22.98 14.57 5.09
CA ARG A 39 -22.32 15.83 5.48
C ARG A 39 -20.83 15.63 5.67
N LYS A 40 -20.06 16.67 5.38
CA LYS A 40 -18.66 16.76 5.81
C LYS A 40 -18.62 17.14 7.29
N ILE A 41 -17.70 16.52 8.03
CA ILE A 41 -17.32 16.95 9.36
C ILE A 41 -15.96 17.65 9.22
N THR A 42 -15.93 18.95 9.43
CA THR A 42 -14.74 19.79 9.21
C THR A 42 -14.20 20.33 10.52
N ASN A 43 -12.97 20.86 10.49
CA ASN A 43 -12.28 21.40 11.68
C ASN A 43 -12.03 20.35 12.76
N VAL A 44 -11.79 19.11 12.34
CA VAL A 44 -11.40 18.01 13.21
C VAL A 44 -9.88 18.09 13.40
N ALA A 45 -9.45 18.30 14.64
CA ALA A 45 -8.04 18.24 15.01
C ALA A 45 -7.46 16.83 14.74
N ASP A 46 -6.16 16.66 14.83
CA ASP A 46 -5.59 15.30 14.73
C ASP A 46 -6.06 14.47 15.93
N GLY A 47 -6.69 13.34 15.63
CA GLY A 47 -6.98 12.33 16.64
C GLY A 47 -5.73 11.55 17.03
N GLU A 48 -5.68 10.99 18.23
CA GLU A 48 -4.62 10.05 18.56
C GLU A 48 -4.67 8.82 17.64
N VAL A 49 -3.52 8.40 17.10
CA VAL A 49 -3.41 7.17 16.29
C VAL A 49 -2.66 6.12 17.11
N SER A 50 -3.41 5.35 17.90
CA SER A 50 -2.90 4.28 18.75
C SER A 50 -3.90 3.11 18.80
N ALA A 51 -3.46 1.94 19.29
CA ALA A 51 -4.29 0.73 19.32
C ALA A 51 -5.54 0.84 20.21
N THR A 52 -5.55 1.78 21.14
CA THR A 52 -6.64 2.00 22.10
C THR A 52 -7.40 3.30 21.85
N SER A 53 -7.03 4.07 20.82
CA SER A 53 -7.65 5.36 20.53
C SER A 53 -9.11 5.21 20.10
N THR A 54 -9.94 6.14 20.56
CA THR A 54 -11.34 6.31 20.14
C THR A 54 -11.57 7.64 19.41
N ASP A 55 -10.49 8.35 19.05
CA ASP A 55 -10.57 9.65 18.40
C ASP A 55 -10.93 9.52 16.92
N ALA A 56 -11.64 10.52 16.40
CA ALA A 56 -11.85 10.63 14.97
C ALA A 56 -10.54 11.02 14.27
N VAL A 57 -10.16 10.24 13.24
CA VAL A 57 -9.04 10.59 12.37
C VAL A 57 -9.49 11.52 11.26
N ASN A 58 -8.70 12.55 10.97
CA ASN A 58 -8.98 13.45 9.86
C ASN A 58 -8.30 12.99 8.54
N GLY A 59 -8.66 13.65 7.44
CA GLY A 59 -8.14 13.30 6.10
C GLY A 59 -6.61 13.43 5.96
N ARG A 60 -5.96 14.37 6.68
CA ARG A 60 -4.51 14.54 6.65
C ARG A 60 -3.80 13.32 7.26
N GLN A 61 -4.31 12.82 8.37
CA GLN A 61 -3.76 11.63 9.03
C GLN A 61 -3.91 10.39 8.14
N LEU A 62 -5.08 10.19 7.53
CA LEU A 62 -5.29 9.11 6.57
C LEU A 62 -4.35 9.22 5.36
N TYR A 63 -4.20 10.42 4.79
CA TYR A 63 -3.29 10.66 3.66
C TYR A 63 -1.83 10.36 4.01
N LYS A 64 -1.37 10.73 5.21
CA LYS A 64 -0.03 10.39 5.71
C LYS A 64 0.15 8.88 5.82
N ALA A 65 -0.82 8.15 6.36
CA ALA A 65 -0.77 6.69 6.45
C ALA A 65 -0.68 6.02 5.07
N MET A 66 -1.45 6.49 4.09
CA MET A 66 -1.43 5.95 2.72
C MET A 66 -0.10 6.18 2.01
N GLN A 67 0.56 7.33 2.20
CA GLN A 67 1.85 7.62 1.59
C GLN A 67 2.98 6.71 2.13
N ASN A 68 3.00 6.49 3.45
CA ASN A 68 4.03 5.67 4.11
C ASN A 68 4.01 4.21 3.61
N SER A 69 2.82 3.66 3.35
CA SER A 69 2.66 2.27 2.89
C SER A 69 3.15 2.05 1.46
N SER A 70 3.14 3.08 0.60
CA SER A 70 3.52 2.92 -0.81
C SER A 70 5.01 3.09 -1.10
N SER A 71 5.76 3.88 -0.33
CA SER A 71 7.17 4.17 -0.64
C SER A 71 8.13 3.06 -0.15
N THR A 72 8.01 2.64 1.11
CA THR A 72 8.98 1.72 1.73
C THR A 72 9.01 0.33 1.08
N GLY A 73 7.83 -0.27 0.83
CA GLY A 73 7.76 -1.62 0.24
C GLY A 73 8.29 -1.67 -1.19
N ILE A 74 8.02 -0.62 -1.97
CA ILE A 74 8.47 -0.51 -3.36
C ILE A 74 9.98 -0.26 -3.42
N GLU A 75 10.53 0.55 -2.53
CA GLU A 75 11.98 0.79 -2.46
C GLU A 75 12.77 -0.48 -2.14
N ASN A 76 12.31 -1.28 -1.17
CA ASN A 76 12.94 -2.56 -0.84
C ASN A 76 12.91 -3.54 -2.02
N LEU A 77 11.76 -3.68 -2.69
CA LEU A 77 11.64 -4.53 -3.87
C LEU A 77 12.54 -4.07 -5.01
N ARG A 78 12.64 -2.76 -5.25
CA ARG A 78 13.54 -2.19 -6.27
C ARG A 78 15.00 -2.54 -5.99
N ASN A 79 15.44 -2.44 -4.75
CA ASN A 79 16.81 -2.79 -4.36
C ASN A 79 17.08 -4.29 -4.57
N GLU A 80 16.17 -5.16 -4.12
CA GLU A 80 16.29 -6.61 -4.34
C GLU A 80 16.33 -6.98 -5.84
N VAL A 81 15.48 -6.33 -6.65
CA VAL A 81 15.46 -6.55 -8.11
C VAL A 81 16.75 -6.05 -8.76
N ASN A 82 17.27 -4.89 -8.36
CA ASN A 82 18.53 -4.37 -8.89
C ASN A 82 19.70 -5.32 -8.58
N GLU A 83 19.81 -5.79 -7.33
CA GLU A 83 20.85 -6.77 -6.96
C GLU A 83 20.74 -8.06 -7.77
N LYS A 84 19.52 -8.60 -7.96
CA LYS A 84 19.32 -9.80 -8.80
C LYS A 84 19.69 -9.54 -10.26
N ILE A 85 19.37 -8.38 -10.81
CA ILE A 85 19.73 -8.00 -12.19
C ILE A 85 21.25 -7.91 -12.33
N ASP A 86 21.96 -7.35 -11.35
CA ASP A 86 23.41 -7.25 -11.36
C ASP A 86 24.07 -8.64 -11.30
N ASN A 87 23.57 -9.53 -10.44
CA ASN A 87 24.03 -10.93 -10.39
C ASN A 87 23.85 -11.64 -11.75
N VAL A 88 22.68 -11.48 -12.39
CA VAL A 88 22.42 -12.05 -13.72
C VAL A 88 23.35 -11.45 -14.77
N LYS A 89 23.64 -10.15 -14.69
CA LYS A 89 24.59 -9.47 -15.60
C LYS A 89 25.99 -10.08 -15.49
N ASP A 90 26.45 -10.34 -14.27
CA ASP A 90 27.75 -10.95 -14.02
C ASP A 90 27.83 -12.39 -14.57
N GLU A 91 26.78 -13.19 -14.37
CA GLU A 91 26.69 -14.54 -14.92
C GLU A 91 26.70 -14.52 -16.46
N VAL A 92 25.95 -13.62 -17.09
CA VAL A 92 25.92 -13.47 -18.56
C VAL A 92 27.29 -13.04 -19.10
N ASN A 93 27.98 -12.11 -18.43
CA ASN A 93 29.34 -11.72 -18.82
C ASN A 93 30.31 -12.90 -18.73
N HIS A 94 30.20 -13.71 -17.68
CA HIS A 94 31.01 -14.90 -17.51
C HIS A 94 30.77 -15.92 -18.64
N VAL A 95 29.51 -16.24 -18.93
CA VAL A 95 29.14 -17.15 -20.04
C VAL A 95 29.63 -16.61 -21.39
N GLY A 96 29.53 -15.29 -21.61
CA GLY A 96 30.07 -14.64 -22.81
C GLY A 96 31.57 -14.86 -22.96
N SER A 97 32.34 -14.72 -21.87
CA SER A 97 33.79 -14.96 -21.88
C SER A 97 34.16 -16.42 -22.17
N LEU A 98 33.42 -17.38 -21.59
CA LEU A 98 33.61 -18.81 -21.85
C LEU A 98 33.30 -19.17 -23.31
N SER A 99 32.25 -18.57 -23.86
CA SER A 99 31.85 -18.77 -25.26
C SER A 99 32.94 -18.27 -26.22
N ALA A 100 33.55 -17.12 -25.93
CA ALA A 100 34.67 -16.59 -26.70
C ALA A 100 35.91 -17.49 -26.60
N ALA A 101 36.22 -18.02 -25.41
CA ALA A 101 37.32 -18.95 -25.21
C ALA A 101 37.12 -20.26 -26.00
N LEU A 102 35.90 -20.81 -26.00
CA LEU A 102 35.56 -22.01 -26.76
C LEU A 102 35.65 -21.78 -28.28
N ALA A 103 35.18 -20.63 -28.77
CA ALA A 103 35.27 -20.29 -30.19
C ALA A 103 36.71 -20.11 -30.69
N GLY A 104 37.63 -19.70 -29.80
CA GLY A 104 39.05 -19.59 -30.07
C GLY A 104 39.82 -20.92 -30.01
N LEU A 105 39.17 -22.03 -29.62
CA LEU A 105 39.81 -23.33 -29.58
C LEU A 105 40.00 -23.87 -31.01
N HIS A 106 41.20 -23.69 -31.54
CA HIS A 106 41.58 -24.35 -32.79
C HIS A 106 41.79 -25.85 -32.54
N PRO A 107 41.37 -26.73 -33.47
CA PRO A 107 41.64 -28.15 -33.34
C PRO A 107 43.15 -28.37 -33.25
N MET A 108 43.58 -29.17 -32.27
CA MET A 108 44.94 -29.67 -32.18
C MET A 108 45.27 -30.35 -33.51
N GLN A 109 46.14 -29.75 -34.32
CA GLN A 109 46.64 -30.44 -35.51
C GLN A 109 47.45 -31.64 -35.04
N TYR A 110 46.95 -32.84 -35.31
CA TYR A 110 47.67 -34.08 -35.07
C TYR A 110 49.00 -34.03 -35.84
N ASP A 111 50.14 -34.06 -35.13
CA ASP A 111 51.47 -34.17 -35.71
C ASP A 111 51.91 -35.65 -35.71
N PRO A 112 51.86 -36.34 -36.86
CA PRO A 112 52.25 -37.74 -36.96
C PRO A 112 53.74 -38.01 -36.70
N LYS A 113 54.59 -36.98 -36.52
CA LYS A 113 56.02 -37.12 -36.18
C LYS A 113 56.35 -36.79 -34.72
N ALA A 114 55.35 -36.45 -33.90
CA ALA A 114 55.57 -36.20 -32.48
C ALA A 114 56.09 -37.49 -31.80
N PRO A 115 57.19 -37.41 -31.00
CA PRO A 115 57.70 -38.57 -30.28
C PRO A 115 56.66 -39.08 -29.28
N ALA A 116 56.57 -40.41 -29.15
CA ALA A 116 55.71 -41.09 -28.17
C ALA A 116 56.14 -40.82 -26.73
#